data_AF-A0A952BH32-F1
#
_entry.id   AF-A0A952BH32-F1
#
_cell.length_a   1.000
_cell.length_b   1.000
_cell.length_c   1.000
_cell.angle_alpha   90.00
_cell.angle_beta   90.00
_cell.angle_gamma   90.00
#
_symmetry.space_group_name_H-M   'P 1'
#
loop_
_entity.id
_entity.type
_entity.pdbx_description
1 polymer ?
#
loop_
_entity_poly.entity_id
_entity_poly.type
_entity_poly.pdbx_seq_one_letter_code
_entity_poly.pdbx_strand_id
1 'polypeptide(L)'
;MNKIKLMPEYQCSPLWKENIDGFYEPLEIKEVKGLSNLLANRLEIWRKRFESTYNGINPIESGFTNDIELDAFEKEGIELWKELKRELSNYHIVFFSTKSNKLYEALSDYKFS
;
A
#
# COMPACT_ATOMS: atom_id res chain seq x y z
N MET A 1 -2.40 -2.66 -19.58
CA MET A 1 -3.41 -2.25 -18.57
C MET A 1 -2.72 -1.33 -17.57
N ASN A 2 -3.37 -0.27 -17.09
CA ASN A 2 -2.76 0.60 -16.09
C ASN A 2 -2.82 -0.10 -14.72
N LYS A 3 -1.69 -0.66 -14.27
CA LYS A 3 -1.57 -1.34 -12.97
C LYS A 3 -1.08 -0.37 -11.90
N ILE A 4 -1.75 -0.35 -10.75
CA ILE A 4 -1.31 0.38 -9.55
C ILE A 4 -1.12 -0.65 -8.44
N LYS A 5 0.03 -0.63 -7.80
CA LYS A 5 0.35 -1.45 -6.62
C LYS A 5 0.29 -0.57 -5.38
N LEU A 6 -0.52 -0.99 -4.40
CA LEU A 6 -0.49 -0.49 -3.03
C LEU A 6 0.59 -1.26 -2.27
N MET A 7 1.66 -0.59 -1.89
CA MET A 7 2.80 -1.16 -1.16
C MET A 7 3.45 -0.05 -0.35
N PRO A 8 3.58 -0.19 0.98
CA PRO A 8 4.28 0.79 1.77
C PRO A 8 5.79 0.64 1.52
N GLU A 9 6.50 1.76 1.54
CA GLU A 9 7.96 1.82 1.42
C GLU A 9 8.43 3.08 2.16
N TYR A 10 9.57 2.99 2.83
CA TYR A 10 10.08 4.12 3.60
C TYR A 10 10.38 5.30 2.67
N GLN A 11 10.00 6.49 3.13
CA GLN A 11 10.25 7.76 2.45
C GLN A 11 9.63 7.87 1.04
N CYS A 12 8.70 6.98 0.69
CA CYS A 12 8.04 6.94 -0.62
C CYS A 12 6.51 7.01 -0.50
N SER A 13 5.85 7.34 -1.60
CA SER A 13 4.40 7.16 -1.73
C SER A 13 4.02 5.67 -1.58
N PRO A 14 2.87 5.32 -0.98
CA PRO A 14 2.42 3.94 -0.88
C PRO A 14 1.84 3.41 -2.19
N LEU A 15 1.73 4.25 -3.22
CA LEU A 15 1.19 3.88 -4.53
C LEU A 15 2.30 3.83 -5.56
N TRP A 16 2.28 2.77 -6.37
CA TRP A 16 3.28 2.52 -7.39
C TRP A 16 2.59 2.23 -8.72
N LYS A 17 2.96 2.93 -9.78
CA LYS A 17 2.41 2.72 -11.11
C LYS A 17 3.36 1.91 -11.97
N GLU A 18 2.84 0.91 -12.67
CA GLU A 18 3.61 0.18 -13.67
C GLU A 18 3.77 1.04 -14.94
N ASN A 19 5.02 1.21 -15.38
CA ASN A 19 5.36 1.89 -16.62
C ASN A 19 5.30 0.94 -17.83
N ILE A 20 5.58 1.45 -19.03
CA ILE A 20 5.46 0.69 -20.28
C ILE A 20 6.42 -0.50 -20.37
N ASP A 21 7.54 -0.42 -19.65
CA ASP A 21 8.58 -1.45 -19.62
C ASP A 21 8.34 -2.47 -18.49
N GLY A 22 7.23 -2.34 -17.73
CA GLY A 22 6.86 -3.25 -16.64
C GLY A 22 7.54 -2.93 -15.30
N PHE A 23 8.24 -1.80 -15.18
CA PHE A 23 8.82 -1.36 -13.91
C PHE A 23 7.81 -0.52 -13.11
N TYR A 24 7.96 -0.54 -11.79
CA TYR A 24 7.14 0.27 -10.88
C TYR A 24 7.84 1.58 -10.53
N GLU A 25 7.10 2.67 -10.68
CA GLU A 25 7.53 4.02 -10.29
C GLU A 25 6.61 4.56 -9.18
N PRO A 26 7.13 5.35 -8.22
CA PRO A 26 6.30 6.01 -7.22
C PRO A 26 5.23 6.87 -7.89
N LEU A 27 3.99 6.73 -7.43
CA LEU A 27 2.84 7.53 -7.85
C LEU A 27 2.35 8.33 -6.65
N GLU A 28 2.49 9.65 -6.69
CA GLU A 28 2.05 10.51 -5.59
C GLU A 28 0.52 10.42 -5.41
N ILE A 29 0.06 10.28 -4.16
CA ILE A 29 -1.38 10.15 -3.83
C ILE A 29 -2.20 11.30 -4.46
N LYS A 30 -1.66 12.53 -4.41
CA LYS A 30 -2.30 13.74 -4.96
C LYS A 30 -2.41 13.76 -6.49
N GLU A 31 -1.65 12.93 -7.19
CA GLU A 31 -1.62 12.85 -8.66
C GLU A 31 -2.65 11.83 -9.19
N VAL A 32 -3.25 11.03 -8.31
CA VAL A 32 -4.21 9.99 -8.68
C VAL A 32 -5.58 10.59 -8.99
N LYS A 33 -5.84 10.79 -10.29
CA LYS A 33 -7.16 11.21 -10.76
C LYS A 33 -8.23 10.16 -10.43
N GLY A 34 -9.34 10.62 -9.84
CA GLY A 34 -10.47 9.76 -9.45
C GLY A 34 -10.42 9.27 -8.00
N LEU A 35 -9.34 9.57 -7.26
CA LEU A 35 -9.21 9.27 -5.85
C LEU A 35 -9.93 10.31 -5.00
N SER A 36 -10.76 9.88 -4.06
CA SER A 36 -11.45 10.78 -3.14
C SER A 36 -10.49 11.36 -2.10
N ASN A 37 -10.76 12.58 -1.63
CA ASN A 37 -9.98 13.20 -0.56
C ASN A 37 -9.97 12.35 0.73
N LEU A 38 -11.07 11.64 1.00
CA LEU A 38 -11.18 10.74 2.15
C LEU A 38 -10.18 9.58 2.03
N LEU A 39 -10.18 8.88 0.88
CA LEU A 39 -9.30 7.75 0.66
C LEU A 39 -7.83 8.19 0.57
N ALA A 40 -7.56 9.33 -0.08
CA ALA A 40 -6.23 9.95 -0.11
C ALA A 40 -5.68 10.22 1.30
N ASN A 41 -6.51 10.77 2.19
CA ASN A 41 -6.10 11.03 3.57
C ASN A 41 -5.84 9.74 4.35
N ARG A 42 -6.65 8.68 4.15
CA ARG A 42 -6.42 7.39 4.80
C ARG A 42 -5.14 6.71 4.30
N LEU A 43 -4.85 6.78 3.00
CA LEU A 43 -3.59 6.30 2.43
C LEU A 43 -2.39 7.01 3.05
N GLU A 44 -2.49 8.33 3.25
CA GLU A 44 -1.41 9.11 3.86
C GLU A 44 -1.23 8.77 5.35
N ILE A 45 -2.31 8.54 6.10
CA ILE A 45 -2.24 8.07 7.49
C ILE A 45 -1.59 6.68 7.55
N TRP A 46 -1.99 5.77 6.67
CA TRP A 46 -1.42 4.43 6.60
C TRP A 46 0.07 4.45 6.23
N ARG A 47 0.46 5.26 5.23
CA ARG A 47 1.86 5.52 4.87
C ARG A 47 2.66 6.03 6.07
N LYS A 48 2.16 7.05 6.77
CA LYS A 48 2.82 7.63 7.96
C LYS A 48 2.97 6.62 9.09
N ARG A 49 2.01 5.71 9.26
CA ARG A 49 2.10 4.63 10.25
C ARG A 49 3.24 3.67 9.91
N PHE A 50 3.41 3.30 8.64
CA PHE A 50 4.59 2.53 8.23
C PHE A 50 5.87 3.34 8.46
N GLU A 51 5.91 4.60 8.03
CA GLU A 51 7.07 5.48 8.21
C GLU A 51 7.50 5.62 9.67
N SER A 52 6.55 5.65 10.62
CA SER A 52 6.87 5.73 12.05
C SER A 52 7.63 4.51 12.60
N THR A 53 7.68 3.42 11.84
CA THR A 53 8.47 2.22 12.16
C THR A 53 9.92 2.30 11.67
N TYR A 54 10.28 3.35 10.92
CA TYR A 54 11.62 3.52 10.38
C TYR A 54 12.64 3.81 11.48
N ASN A 55 13.67 2.98 11.58
CA ASN A 55 14.81 3.22 12.46
C ASN A 55 15.97 3.82 11.65
N GLY A 56 16.10 5.15 11.69
CA GLY A 56 17.15 5.87 10.96
C GLY A 56 18.57 5.63 11.47
N ILE A 57 18.75 5.03 12.66
CA ILE A 57 20.07 4.68 13.22
C ILE A 57 20.47 3.28 12.73
N ASN A 58 19.53 2.33 12.77
CA ASN A 58 19.74 0.97 12.29
C ASN A 58 18.54 0.52 11.42
N PRO A 59 18.60 0.73 10.09
CA PRO A 59 17.48 0.44 9.20
C PRO A 59 17.02 -1.03 9.21
N ILE A 60 17.89 -1.97 9.56
CA ILE A 60 17.58 -3.41 9.65
C ILE A 60 16.59 -3.69 10.80
N GLU A 61 16.59 -2.85 11.84
CA GLU A 61 15.66 -2.92 12.96
C GLU A 61 14.38 -2.12 12.71
N SER A 62 14.15 -1.62 11.49
CA SER A 62 12.88 -0.98 11.14
C SER A 62 11.75 -2.01 11.06
N GLY A 63 10.53 -1.55 11.29
CA GLY A 63 9.33 -2.39 11.22
C GLY A 63 8.52 -2.37 12.50
N PHE A 64 7.38 -3.04 12.48
CA PHE A 64 6.48 -3.10 13.62
C PHE A 64 7.12 -3.86 14.78
N THR A 65 6.85 -3.39 16.00
CA THR A 65 7.46 -3.95 17.22
C THR A 65 6.87 -5.30 17.60
N ASN A 66 5.67 -5.61 17.12
CA ASN A 66 4.94 -6.82 17.42
C ASN A 66 3.90 -7.15 16.34
N ASP A 67 3.44 -8.40 16.36
CA ASP A 67 2.48 -8.94 15.38
C ASP A 67 1.10 -8.26 15.45
N ILE A 68 0.68 -7.76 16.61
CA ILE A 68 -0.62 -7.09 16.76
C ILE A 68 -0.62 -5.77 15.96
N GLU A 69 0.47 -5.01 16.03
CA GLU A 69 0.63 -3.78 15.26
C GLU A 69 0.70 -4.05 13.76
N LEU A 70 1.46 -5.08 13.36
CA LEU A 70 1.56 -5.51 11.97
C LEU A 70 0.19 -5.98 11.43
N ASP A 71 -0.55 -6.76 12.19
CA ASP A 71 -1.89 -7.24 11.81
C ASP A 71 -2.89 -6.11 11.65
N ALA A 72 -2.87 -5.14 12.57
CA ALA A 72 -3.71 -3.97 12.48
C ALA A 72 -3.32 -3.07 11.29
N PHE A 73 -2.03 -2.99 10.94
CA PHE A 73 -1.56 -2.28 9.76
C PHE A 73 -1.98 -2.97 8.45
N GLU A 74 -1.79 -4.29 8.39
CA GLU A 74 -2.15 -5.14 7.26
C GLU A 74 -3.66 -5.10 7.00
N LYS A 75 -4.47 -5.16 8.05
CA LYS A 75 -5.93 -5.04 7.96
C LYS A 75 -6.36 -3.71 7.32
N GLU A 76 -5.77 -2.60 7.73
CA GLU A 76 -6.06 -1.29 7.11
C GLU A 76 -5.61 -1.26 5.65
N GLY A 77 -4.45 -1.84 5.32
CA GLY A 77 -3.97 -1.97 3.94
C GLY A 77 -4.96 -2.71 3.02
N ILE A 78 -5.60 -3.76 3.53
CA ILE A 78 -6.63 -4.51 2.79
C ILE A 78 -7.90 -3.70 2.59
N GLU A 79 -8.36 -2.96 3.61
CA GLU A 79 -9.53 -2.08 3.46
C GLU A 79 -9.25 -0.95 2.45
N LEU A 80 -8.06 -0.35 2.51
CA LEU A 80 -7.60 0.61 1.50
C LEU A 80 -7.57 0.01 0.10
N TRP A 81 -7.09 -1.23 -0.03
CA TRP A 81 -7.05 -1.94 -1.30
C TRP A 81 -8.45 -2.16 -1.89
N LYS A 82 -9.43 -2.56 -1.05
CA LYS A 82 -10.84 -2.70 -1.46
C LYS A 82 -11.41 -1.38 -1.97
N GLU A 83 -11.13 -0.27 -1.27
CA GLU A 83 -11.64 1.04 -1.65
C GLU A 83 -10.96 1.60 -2.90
N LEU A 84 -9.65 1.40 -3.06
CA LEU A 84 -8.93 1.73 -4.30
C LEU A 84 -9.56 1.01 -5.49
N LYS A 85 -9.84 -0.30 -5.39
CA LYS A 85 -10.50 -1.06 -6.48
C LYS A 85 -11.88 -0.49 -6.84
N ARG A 86 -12.60 0.06 -5.86
CA ARG A 86 -13.92 0.67 -6.06
C ARG A 86 -13.82 2.05 -6.73
N GLU A 87 -12.96 2.93 -6.22
CA GLU A 87 -12.84 4.30 -6.74
C GLU A 87 -12.09 4.37 -8.07
N LEU A 88 -11.09 3.50 -8.25
CA LEU A 88 -10.19 3.46 -9.42
C LEU A 88 -10.49 2.26 -10.32
N SER A 89 -11.77 2.04 -10.63
CA SER A 89 -12.24 0.87 -11.40
C SER A 89 -11.62 0.69 -12.79
N ASN A 90 -11.04 1.75 -13.35
CA ASN A 90 -10.30 1.73 -14.62
C ASN A 90 -8.84 1.29 -14.48
N TYR A 91 -8.35 1.07 -13.26
CA TYR A 91 -7.02 0.57 -12.98
C TYR A 91 -7.05 -0.86 -12.43
N HIS A 92 -6.01 -1.62 -12.75
CA HIS A 92 -5.79 -2.90 -12.10
C HIS A 92 -5.03 -2.68 -10.79
N ILE A 93 -5.77 -2.66 -9.67
CA ILE A 93 -5.18 -2.44 -8.35
C ILE A 93 -4.74 -3.77 -7.72
N VAL A 94 -3.47 -3.84 -7.35
CA VAL A 94 -2.86 -4.96 -6.61
C VAL A 94 -2.33 -4.50 -5.26
N PHE A 95 -2.15 -5.42 -4.32
CA PHE A 95 -1.70 -5.12 -2.96
C PHE A 95 -0.50 -5.98 -2.60
N PHE A 96 0.56 -5.36 -2.08
CA PHE A 96 1.70 -6.06 -1.52
C PHE A 96 1.56 -6.13 0.00
N SER A 97 1.41 -7.34 0.51
CA SER A 97 1.30 -7.63 1.93
C SER A 97 2.65 -7.53 2.60
N THR A 98 2.77 -6.62 3.56
CA THR A 98 3.96 -6.53 4.42
C THR A 98 4.06 -7.77 5.31
N LYS A 99 2.91 -8.28 5.79
CA LYS A 99 2.87 -9.46 6.68
C LYS A 99 3.35 -10.75 6.00
N SER A 100 2.89 -11.02 4.78
CA SER A 100 3.22 -12.26 4.06
C SER A 100 4.32 -12.12 3.02
N ASN A 101 4.84 -10.89 2.83
CA ASN A 101 5.84 -10.56 1.82
C ASN A 101 5.44 -11.04 0.41
N LYS A 102 4.16 -10.82 0.05
CA LYS A 102 3.55 -11.36 -1.18
C LYS A 102 2.65 -10.35 -1.85
N LEU A 103 2.63 -10.38 -3.18
CA LEU A 103 1.70 -9.62 -4.01
C LEU A 103 0.38 -10.38 -4.19
N TYR A 104 -0.73 -9.67 -4.02
CA TYR A 104 -2.10 -10.15 -4.22
C TYR A 104 -2.79 -9.32 -5.29
N GLU A 105 -3.41 -10.00 -6.27
CA GLU A 105 -4.11 -9.35 -7.38
C GLU A 105 -5.63 -9.34 -7.18
N ALA A 106 -6.17 -10.38 -6.55
CA ALA A 106 -7.58 -10.48 -6.20
C ALA A 106 -7.82 -10.61 -4.70
N LEU A 107 -8.90 -9.99 -4.21
CA LEU A 107 -9.29 -10.04 -2.80
C LEU A 107 -9.57 -11.48 -2.32
N SER A 108 -10.00 -12.37 -3.22
CA SER A 108 -10.22 -13.79 -2.96
C SER A 108 -8.95 -14.54 -2.56
N ASP A 109 -7.79 -14.04 -2.99
CA ASP A 109 -6.51 -14.71 -2.79
C ASP A 109 -5.93 -14.40 -1.40
N TYR A 110 -6.42 -13.34 -0.76
CA TYR A 110 -6.03 -12.95 0.58
C TYR A 110 -6.86 -13.72 1.61
N LYS A 111 -6.22 -14.65 2.31
CA LYS A 111 -6.80 -15.33 3.48
C LYS A 111 -6.21 -14.71 4.73
N PHE A 112 -7.05 -14.12 5.58
CA PHE A 112 -6.64 -13.75 6.93
C PHE A 112 -6.38 -15.05 7.68
N SER A 113 -5.10 -15.40 7.88
CA SER A 113 -4.66 -16.51 8.73
C SER A 113 -4.45 -16.02 10.15
#